data_AF-A0A923XX92-F1
#
_entry.id   AF-A0A923XX92-F1
#
_cell.length_a   1.000
_cell.length_b   1.000
_cell.length_c   1.000
_cell.angle_alpha   90.00
_cell.angle_beta   90.00
_cell.angle_gamma   90.00
#
_symmetry.space_group_name_H-M   'P 1'
#
loop_
_entity.id
_entity.type
_entity.pdbx_description
1 polymer ?
#
loop_
_entity_poly.entity_id
_entity_poly.type
_entity_poly.pdbx_seq_one_letter_code
_entity_poly.pdbx_strand_id
1 'polypeptide(L)'
;NNLRTDDDPNYDGVAAVLQGRDNAVQSHVLKAGTLNVFKGKNTLHKVTKCTGAQSRFIAVFSYYERPGVRFTKEEQVGFYGRAA
;
A
#
# COMPACT_ATOMS: atom_id res chain seq x y z
N ASN A 1 -7.36 7.16 6.01
CA ASN A 1 -6.52 6.42 7.00
C ASN A 1 -7.43 5.70 8.00
N ASN A 2 -7.02 4.53 8.51
CA ASN A 2 -7.81 3.71 9.45
C ASN A 2 -9.21 3.33 8.92
N LEU A 3 -9.32 3.00 7.64
CA LEU A 3 -10.57 2.51 7.04
C LEU A 3 -11.01 1.19 7.69
N ARG A 4 -10.03 0.40 8.12
CA ARG A 4 -10.21 -0.90 8.79
C ARG A 4 -9.65 -0.84 10.21
N THR A 5 -10.04 -1.80 11.04
CA THR A 5 -9.41 -2.07 12.33
C THR A 5 -8.95 -3.52 12.39
N ASP A 6 -8.35 -3.91 13.52
CA ASP A 6 -7.88 -5.28 13.71
C ASP A 6 -9.06 -6.26 13.85
N ASP A 7 -10.21 -5.79 14.35
CA ASP A 7 -11.41 -6.60 14.61
C ASP A 7 -12.52 -6.36 13.58
N ASP A 8 -12.43 -5.31 12.77
CA ASP A 8 -13.42 -4.98 11.74
C ASP A 8 -12.77 -4.67 10.38
N PRO A 9 -12.98 -5.53 9.37
CA PRO A 9 -12.49 -5.30 8.01
C PRO A 9 -13.24 -4.17 7.26
N ASN A 10 -14.38 -3.68 7.76
CA ASN A 10 -15.20 -2.62 7.17
C ASN A 10 -15.46 -2.81 5.66
N TYR A 11 -16.09 -3.94 5.31
CA TYR A 11 -16.33 -4.30 3.91
C TYR A 11 -17.12 -3.26 3.14
N ASP A 12 -18.12 -2.63 3.75
CA ASP A 12 -18.95 -1.60 3.11
C ASP A 12 -18.14 -0.34 2.77
N GLY A 13 -17.29 0.11 3.69
CA GLY A 13 -16.37 1.23 3.46
C GLY A 13 -15.35 0.91 2.38
N VAL A 14 -14.77 -0.30 2.40
CA VAL A 14 -13.87 -0.77 1.35
C VAL A 14 -14.59 -0.77 -0.02
N ALA A 15 -15.81 -1.31 -0.08
CA ALA A 15 -16.60 -1.33 -1.31
C ALA A 15 -16.92 0.08 -1.82
N ALA A 16 -17.25 1.02 -0.93
CA ALA A 16 -17.48 2.41 -1.29
C ALA A 16 -16.26 3.07 -1.93
N VAL A 17 -15.06 2.86 -1.36
CA VAL A 17 -13.79 3.36 -1.95
C VAL A 17 -13.54 2.73 -3.32
N LEU A 18 -13.70 1.41 -3.44
CA LEU A 18 -13.46 0.70 -4.71
C LEU A 18 -14.43 1.12 -5.81
N GLN A 19 -15.68 1.44 -5.45
CA GLN A 19 -16.71 1.95 -6.36
C GLN A 19 -16.59 3.46 -6.62
N GLY A 20 -15.59 4.15 -6.05
CA GLY A 20 -15.38 5.58 -6.23
C GLY A 20 -16.46 6.45 -5.58
N ARG A 21 -17.17 5.94 -4.58
CA ARG A 21 -18.22 6.64 -3.84
C ARG A 21 -17.70 7.33 -2.57
N ASP A 22 -16.43 7.15 -2.24
CA ASP A 22 -15.81 7.77 -1.07
C ASP A 22 -15.07 9.06 -1.46
N ASN A 23 -15.58 10.20 -1.01
CA ASN A 23 -15.02 11.52 -1.25
C ASN A 23 -13.78 11.84 -0.39
N ALA A 24 -13.45 11.00 0.60
CA ALA A 24 -12.27 11.15 1.44
C ALA A 24 -10.99 10.58 0.81
N VAL A 25 -11.08 9.95 -0.38
CA VAL A 25 -9.92 9.44 -1.11
C VAL A 25 -8.98 10.58 -1.49
N GLN A 26 -7.73 10.49 -1.02
CA GLN A 26 -6.68 11.43 -1.36
C GLN A 26 -5.85 10.89 -2.52
N SER A 27 -5.60 11.74 -3.52
CA SER A 27 -4.78 11.40 -4.69
C SER A 27 -3.58 12.34 -4.78
N HIS A 28 -2.38 11.76 -4.91
CA HIS A 28 -1.13 12.51 -5.00
C HIS A 28 -0.37 12.16 -6.28
N VAL A 29 0.08 13.17 -7.01
CA VAL A 29 0.96 13.00 -8.16
C VAL A 29 2.40 12.89 -7.66
N LEU A 30 3.01 11.72 -7.85
CA LEU A 30 4.37 11.45 -7.42
C LEU A 30 5.37 11.82 -8.52
N LYS A 31 6.51 12.39 -8.13
CA LYS A 31 7.66 12.65 -9.00
C LYS A 31 8.86 11.84 -8.53
N ALA A 32 9.88 11.73 -9.38
CA ALA A 32 11.15 11.13 -8.97
C ALA A 32 11.70 11.88 -7.74
N GLY A 33 12.11 11.12 -6.72
CA GLY A 33 12.58 11.67 -5.44
C GLY A 33 11.48 11.94 -4.41
N THR A 34 10.20 11.76 -4.72
CA THR A 34 9.13 11.89 -3.71
C THR A 34 9.22 10.76 -2.67
N LEU A 35 9.33 11.13 -1.40
CA LEU A 35 9.15 10.22 -0.26
C LEU A 35 7.69 10.29 0.23
N ASN A 36 7.00 9.15 0.24
CA ASN A 36 5.67 9.03 0.85
C ASN A 36 5.74 8.19 2.12
N VAL A 37 5.22 8.72 3.22
CA VAL A 37 5.13 8.03 4.51
C VAL A 37 3.66 7.92 4.89
N PHE A 38 3.19 6.70 5.13
CA PHE A 38 1.80 6.45 5.53
C PHE A 38 1.68 5.17 6.36
N LYS A 39 0.60 5.08 7.15
CA LYS A 39 0.30 3.89 7.97
C LYS A 39 -0.40 2.82 7.12
N GLY A 40 0.36 1.81 6.68
CA GLY A 40 -0.10 0.82 5.70
C GLY A 40 -1.21 -0.13 6.17
N LYS A 41 -1.11 -0.73 7.36
CA LYS A 41 -1.96 -1.86 7.83
C LYS A 41 -3.46 -1.64 7.62
N ASN A 42 -3.96 -0.45 7.97
CA ASN A 42 -5.39 -0.12 8.00
C ASN A 42 -5.79 0.98 7.00
N THR A 43 -4.92 1.27 6.03
CA THR A 43 -5.17 2.29 5.01
C THR A 43 -5.29 1.60 3.66
N LEU A 44 -6.47 1.66 3.05
CA LEU A 44 -6.63 1.25 1.66
C LEU A 44 -5.91 2.25 0.76
N HIS A 45 -5.04 1.75 -0.10
CA HIS A 45 -4.27 2.55 -1.05
C HIS A 45 -4.14 1.77 -2.36
N LYS A 46 -4.11 2.48 -3.49
CA LYS A 46 -3.90 1.90 -4.82
C LYS A 46 -2.94 2.76 -5.63
N VAL A 47 -2.18 2.13 -6.51
CA VAL A 47 -1.37 2.82 -7.51
C VAL A 47 -2.06 2.79 -8.87
N THR A 48 -1.81 3.82 -9.69
CA THR A 48 -2.23 3.80 -11.09
C THR A 48 -1.42 2.77 -11.86
N LYS A 49 -2.08 2.08 -12.82
CA LYS A 49 -1.41 1.17 -13.74
C LYS A 49 -0.26 1.89 -14.44
N CYS A 50 0.91 1.26 -14.50
CA CYS A 50 2.04 1.77 -15.28
C CYS A 50 1.73 1.62 -16.77
N THR A 51 1.82 2.72 -17.53
CA THR A 51 1.59 2.78 -18.98
C THR A 51 2.67 3.63 -19.63
N GLY A 52 3.00 3.37 -20.90
CA GLY A 52 4.01 4.11 -21.66
C GLY A 52 5.41 3.49 -21.60
N ALA A 53 6.38 4.17 -22.22
CA ALA A 53 7.74 3.64 -22.41
C ALA A 53 8.69 3.87 -21.23
N GLN A 54 8.37 4.80 -20.32
CA GLN A 54 9.22 5.12 -19.18
C GLN A 54 8.94 4.20 -18.00
N SER A 55 9.98 3.52 -17.52
CA SER A 55 9.91 2.69 -16.31
C SER A 55 9.69 3.55 -15.05
N ARG A 56 8.84 3.04 -14.13
CA ARG A 56 8.61 3.62 -12.80
C ARG A 56 9.25 2.72 -11.75
N PHE A 57 10.34 3.19 -11.13
CA PHE A 57 11.00 2.48 -10.05
C PHE A 57 10.56 3.04 -8.69
N ILE A 58 10.29 2.15 -7.73
CA ILE A 58 9.90 2.50 -6.37
C ILE A 58 10.73 1.64 -5.40
N ALA A 59 11.35 2.28 -4.42
CA ALA A 59 11.88 1.60 -3.25
C ALA A 59 10.82 1.64 -2.14
N VAL A 60 10.49 0.47 -1.59
CA VAL A 60 9.49 0.35 -0.52
C VAL A 60 10.20 -0.07 0.76
N PHE A 61 10.07 0.76 1.79
CA PHE A 61 10.54 0.46 3.13
C PHE A 61 9.35 0.16 4.03
N SER A 62 9.48 -0.87 4.87
CA SER A 62 8.52 -1.16 5.93
C SER A 62 9.18 -0.91 7.27
N TYR A 63 8.50 -0.19 8.15
CA TYR A 63 8.96 0.09 9.51
C TYR A 63 8.17 -0.75 10.51
N TYR A 64 8.90 -1.36 11.45
CA TYR A 64 8.34 -2.06 12.61
C TYR A 64 9.04 -1.53 13.86
N GLU A 65 8.28 -1.35 14.94
CA GLU A 65 8.81 -0.89 16.23
C GLU A 65 9.74 -1.93 16.87
N ARG A 66 9.52 -3.21 16.56
CA ARG A 66 10.36 -4.30 17.07
C ARG A 66 11.56 -4.54 16.16
N PRO A 67 12.77 -4.68 16.71
CA PRO A 67 13.95 -5.01 15.93
C PRO A 67 13.87 -6.44 15.34
N GLY A 68 14.58 -6.65 14.24
CA GLY A 68 14.73 -7.98 13.63
C GLY A 68 13.51 -8.52 12.88
N VAL A 69 12.43 -7.75 12.74
CA VAL A 69 11.26 -8.14 11.94
C VAL A 69 11.67 -8.20 10.46
N ARG A 70 11.41 -9.36 9.85
CA ARG A 70 11.68 -9.65 8.45
C ARG A 70 10.51 -10.42 7.87
N PHE A 71 10.30 -10.29 6.57
CA PHE A 71 9.37 -11.16 5.87
C PHE A 71 9.84 -12.62 5.93
N THR A 72 8.90 -13.49 6.25
CA THR A 72 8.98 -14.94 6.00
C THR A 72 9.21 -15.21 4.51
N LYS A 73 9.60 -16.44 4.15
CA LYS A 73 9.81 -16.80 2.74
C LYS A 73 8.51 -16.67 1.94
N GLU A 74 7.40 -17.06 2.55
CA GLU A 74 6.05 -16.99 1.99
C GLU A 74 5.65 -15.54 1.69
N GLU A 75 5.89 -14.63 2.65
CA GLU A 75 5.65 -13.19 2.46
C GLU A 75 6.54 -12.58 1.38
N GLN A 76 7.81 -13.01 1.28
CA GLN A 76 8.71 -12.55 0.22
C GLN A 76 8.20 -12.97 -1.17
N VAL A 77 7.73 -14.21 -1.33
CA VAL A 77 7.14 -14.65 -2.60
C VAL A 77 5.87 -13.85 -2.91
N GLY A 78 4.99 -13.64 -1.92
CA GLY A 78 3.77 -12.86 -2.12
C GLY A 78 4.03 -11.40 -2.49
N PHE A 79 5.08 -10.79 -1.93
CA PHE A 79 5.37 -9.36 -2.12
C PHE A 79 6.31 -9.10 -3.31
N TYR A 80 7.36 -9.90 -3.47
CA TYR A 80 8.41 -9.71 -4.48
C TYR A 80 8.34 -10.72 -5.63
N GLY A 81 7.50 -11.75 -5.55
CA GLY A 81 7.46 -12.84 -6.52
C GLY A 81 8.61 -13.85 -6.38
N ARG A 82 9.48 -13.70 -5.37
CA ARG A 82 10.65 -14.56 -5.09
C ARG A 82 11.05 -14.48 -3.63
N ALA A 83 11.64 -15.56 -3.10
CA ALA A 83 12.32 -15.57 -1.81
C ALA A 83 13.84 -15.50 -2.01
N ALA A 84 14.54 -14.89 -1.05
CA ALA A 84 15.99 -14.88 -0.97
C ALA A 84 16.57 -16.20 -0.43
#